data_AF-A0A2S9FM44-F1
#
_entry.id   AF-A0A2S9FM44-F1
#
_cell.length_a   1.000
_cell.length_b   1.000
_cell.length_c   1.000
_cell.angle_alpha   90.00
_cell.angle_beta   90.00
_cell.angle_gamma   90.00
#
_symmetry.space_group_name_H-M   'P 1'
#
loop_
_entity.id
_entity.type
_entity.pdbx_description
1 polymer ?
#
loop_
_entity_poly.entity_id
_entity_poly.type
_entity_poly.pdbx_seq_one_letter_code
_entity_poly.pdbx_strand_id
1 'polypeptide(L)'
;EQIRDTGPLMRTPVVWVSADYEVCRTVLRDNDFGVADPSETGLPEALLGLVRRVDPGLPNPVEPPAMLMTDPPRHTEYRRLVARSFTPRSIATLDTRIGDLTAELLDDLESRRDVDLIADYAAQLPAAVISEILGVPPEDRARI
;
A
#
# COMPACT_ATOMS: atom_id res chain seq x y z
N GLU A 1 -4.89 17.50 12.98
CA GLU A 1 -5.52 18.46 13.91
C GLU A 1 -6.43 19.47 13.21
N GLN A 2 -5.95 20.38 12.37
CA GLN A 2 -6.81 21.39 11.70
C GLN A 2 -8.06 20.82 10.98
N ILE A 3 -7.94 19.70 10.28
CA ILE A 3 -9.09 19.03 9.62
C ILE A 3 -10.11 18.53 10.66
N ARG A 4 -9.63 17.97 11.78
CA ARG A 4 -10.51 17.45 12.84
C ARG A 4 -11.30 18.55 13.53
N ASP A 5 -10.70 19.74 13.67
CA ASP A 5 -11.34 20.90 14.27
C ASP A 5 -12.54 21.41 13.46
N THR A 6 -12.60 21.09 12.15
CA THR A 6 -13.71 21.48 11.28
C THR A 6 -14.91 20.53 11.32
N GLY A 7 -14.83 19.46 12.11
CA GLY A 7 -15.86 18.46 12.28
C GLY A 7 -15.51 17.12 11.62
N PRO A 8 -16.45 16.15 11.65
CA PRO A 8 -16.18 14.79 11.22
C PRO A 8 -16.00 14.64 9.71
N LEU A 9 -16.52 15.59 8.93
CA LEU A 9 -16.43 15.57 7.47
C LEU A 9 -16.36 17.01 6.95
N MET A 10 -15.30 17.30 6.20
CA MET A 10 -15.03 18.60 5.59
C MET A 10 -15.21 18.52 4.08
N ARG A 11 -15.86 19.53 3.48
CA ARG A 11 -15.98 19.64 2.03
C ARG A 11 -14.92 20.58 1.48
N THR A 12 -14.16 20.10 0.49
CA THR A 12 -13.35 20.96 -0.39
C THR A 12 -14.10 21.19 -1.73
N PRO A 13 -13.64 22.08 -2.61
CA PRO A 13 -14.30 22.29 -3.91
C PRO A 13 -14.40 21.05 -4.79
N VAL A 14 -13.51 20.06 -4.59
CA VAL A 14 -13.39 18.86 -5.45
C VAL A 14 -13.64 17.55 -4.72
N VAL A 15 -13.28 17.45 -3.44
CA VAL A 15 -13.39 16.20 -2.67
C VAL A 15 -13.90 16.43 -1.24
N TRP A 16 -14.45 15.39 -0.65
CA TRP A 16 -14.71 15.33 0.78
C TRP A 16 -13.48 14.79 1.51
N VAL A 17 -13.20 15.34 2.69
CA VAL A 17 -12.04 15.00 3.50
C VAL A 17 -12.50 14.70 4.92
N SER A 18 -12.02 13.62 5.51
CA SER A 18 -12.28 13.26 6.90
C SER A 18 -11.00 12.76 7.57
N ALA A 19 -10.87 13.09 8.86
CA ALA A 19 -9.90 12.52 9.77
C ALA A 19 -10.58 11.93 11.02
N ASP A 20 -11.89 11.71 10.93
CA ASP A 20 -12.74 11.11 11.97
C ASP A 20 -12.77 9.60 11.82
N TYR A 21 -12.67 8.89 12.95
CA TYR A 21 -12.57 7.43 12.96
C TYR A 21 -13.84 6.76 12.44
N GLU A 22 -15.02 7.21 12.87
CA GLU A 22 -16.29 6.56 12.52
C GLU A 22 -16.68 6.80 11.07
N VAL A 23 -16.37 7.99 10.54
CA VAL A 23 -16.54 8.28 9.11
C VAL A 23 -15.66 7.36 8.28
N CYS A 24 -14.35 7.30 8.56
CA CYS A 24 -13.43 6.42 7.85
C CYS A 24 -13.84 4.95 7.96
N ARG A 25 -14.24 4.50 9.15
CA ARG A 25 -14.68 3.12 9.39
C ARG A 25 -15.93 2.77 8.60
N THR A 26 -16.90 3.67 8.52
CA THR A 26 -18.14 3.48 7.76
C THR A 26 -17.82 3.36 6.27
N VAL A 27 -17.08 4.34 5.72
CA VAL A 27 -16.71 4.37 4.29
C VAL A 27 -15.91 3.13 3.88
N LEU A 28 -14.94 2.69 4.70
CA LEU A 28 -14.09 1.53 4.38
C LEU A 28 -14.78 0.16 4.54
N ARG A 29 -16.01 0.10 5.06
CA ARG A 29 -16.72 -1.16 5.34
C ARG A 29 -18.03 -1.30 4.59
N ASP A 30 -18.62 -0.19 4.19
CA ASP A 30 -19.89 -0.18 3.48
C ASP A 30 -19.62 -0.38 1.97
N ASN A 31 -20.39 -1.28 1.34
CA ASN A 31 -20.24 -1.60 -0.08
C ASN A 31 -20.89 -0.54 -0.99
N ASP A 32 -21.56 0.45 -0.42
CA ASP A 32 -22.08 1.60 -1.16
C ASP A 32 -20.95 2.58 -1.59
N PHE A 33 -19.74 2.42 -1.03
CA PHE A 33 -18.55 3.15 -1.44
C PHE A 33 -17.59 2.24 -2.21
N GLY A 34 -16.96 2.79 -3.25
CA GLY A 34 -16.00 2.11 -4.10
C GLY A 34 -14.74 2.92 -4.32
N VAL A 35 -13.86 2.39 -5.16
CA VAL A 35 -12.65 3.09 -5.61
C VAL A 35 -13.01 4.11 -6.68
N ALA A 36 -12.50 5.34 -6.55
CA ALA A 36 -12.77 6.37 -7.52
C ALA A 36 -11.62 6.47 -8.52
N ASP A 37 -11.92 6.23 -9.80
CA ASP A 37 -10.99 6.54 -10.89
C ASP A 37 -10.86 8.08 -11.00
N PRO A 38 -9.64 8.66 -11.03
CA PRO A 38 -9.46 10.09 -11.21
C PRO A 38 -10.24 10.66 -12.41
N SER A 39 -10.39 9.91 -13.50
CA SER A 39 -11.19 10.29 -14.66
C SER A 39 -12.70 10.31 -14.41
N GLU A 40 -13.18 9.61 -13.38
CA GLU A 40 -14.60 9.55 -12.96
C GLU A 40 -14.92 10.51 -11.79
N THR A 41 -13.91 11.01 -11.07
CA THR A 41 -14.07 11.93 -9.92
C THR A 41 -14.61 13.33 -10.25
N GLY A 42 -14.96 13.60 -11.52
CA GLY A 42 -15.52 14.90 -11.92
C GLY A 42 -14.52 16.05 -11.87
N LEU A 43 -13.22 15.75 -11.96
CA LEU A 43 -12.17 16.76 -12.05
C LEU A 43 -12.35 17.62 -13.31
N PRO A 44 -11.95 18.91 -13.27
CA PRO A 44 -11.94 19.75 -14.47
C PRO A 44 -11.08 19.14 -15.58
N GLU A 45 -11.53 19.22 -16.84
CA GLU A 45 -10.82 18.63 -18.00
C GLU A 45 -9.35 19.07 -18.11
N ALA A 46 -9.04 20.32 -17.74
CA ALA A 46 -7.68 20.84 -17.74
C ALA A 46 -6.76 20.06 -16.79
N LEU A 47 -7.27 19.65 -15.62
CA LEU A 47 -6.52 18.90 -14.62
C LEU A 47 -6.35 17.43 -15.06
N LEU A 48 -7.41 16.83 -15.62
CA LEU A 48 -7.34 15.47 -16.20
C LEU A 48 -6.32 15.40 -17.34
N GLY A 49 -6.30 16.42 -18.21
CA GLY A 49 -5.32 16.52 -19.28
C GLY A 49 -3.88 16.73 -18.80
N LEU A 50 -3.67 17.26 -17.59
CA LEU A 50 -2.35 17.32 -16.98
C LEU A 50 -1.95 15.97 -16.41
N VAL A 51 -2.82 15.34 -15.61
CA VAL A 51 -2.58 14.01 -15.01
C VAL A 51 -2.21 12.99 -16.09
N ARG A 52 -2.98 12.94 -17.18
CA ARG A 52 -2.70 12.03 -18.30
C ARG A 52 -1.38 12.31 -19.04
N ARG A 53 -0.90 13.55 -19.05
CA ARG A 53 0.38 13.89 -19.72
C ARG A 53 1.60 13.49 -18.91
N VAL A 54 1.48 13.45 -17.58
CA VAL A 54 2.58 13.07 -16.68
C VAL A 54 2.52 11.61 -16.27
N ASP A 55 1.48 10.89 -16.70
CA ASP A 55 1.33 9.45 -16.50
C ASP A 55 2.44 8.70 -17.27
N PRO A 56 3.30 7.93 -16.57
CA PRO A 56 4.37 7.16 -17.20
C PRO A 56 3.87 5.96 -18.02
N GLY A 57 2.58 5.59 -17.93
CA GLY A 57 1.99 4.44 -18.63
C GLY A 57 2.54 3.09 -18.16
N LEU A 58 3.15 3.06 -16.97
CA LEU A 58 3.70 1.86 -16.35
C LEU A 58 2.69 1.27 -15.36
N PRO A 59 2.65 -0.06 -15.18
CA PRO A 59 1.80 -0.68 -14.16
C PRO A 59 2.07 -0.06 -12.78
N ASN A 60 1.02 0.44 -12.14
CA ASN A 60 1.09 1.18 -10.89
C ASN A 60 0.09 0.59 -9.88
N PRO A 61 0.48 0.35 -8.61
CA PRO A 61 -0.43 -0.15 -7.58
C PRO A 61 -1.62 0.78 -7.28
N VAL A 62 -1.55 2.07 -7.68
CA VAL A 62 -2.64 3.04 -7.49
C VAL A 62 -3.41 3.35 -8.77
N GLU A 63 -3.37 2.47 -9.77
CA GLU A 63 -4.22 2.54 -10.97
C GLU A 63 -4.82 1.18 -11.34
N PRO A 64 -6.00 1.13 -11.98
CA PRO A 64 -6.50 -0.10 -12.59
C PRO A 64 -5.49 -0.68 -13.59
N PRO A 65 -5.31 -2.01 -13.65
CA PRO A 65 -6.14 -3.06 -13.06
C PRO A 65 -5.67 -3.53 -11.66
N ALA A 66 -4.92 -2.72 -10.91
CA ALA A 66 -4.48 -3.10 -9.57
C ALA A 66 -5.68 -3.42 -8.67
N MET A 67 -5.54 -4.47 -7.83
CA MET A 67 -6.58 -4.88 -6.88
C MET A 67 -7.00 -3.74 -5.95
N LEU A 68 -6.07 -2.83 -5.60
CA LEU A 68 -6.33 -1.67 -4.73
C LEU A 68 -7.29 -0.65 -5.36
N MET A 69 -7.36 -0.60 -6.70
CA MET A 69 -8.14 0.36 -7.49
C MET A 69 -9.23 -0.34 -8.32
N THR A 70 -9.73 -1.48 -7.83
CA THR A 70 -10.78 -2.23 -8.51
C THR A 70 -11.90 -2.56 -7.52
N ASP A 71 -13.15 -2.44 -7.96
CA ASP A 71 -14.34 -2.85 -7.20
C ASP A 71 -14.80 -4.30 -7.54
N PRO A 72 -15.68 -4.91 -6.73
CA PRO A 72 -16.34 -6.16 -7.11
C PRO A 72 -17.06 -6.07 -8.48
N PRO A 73 -17.11 -7.17 -9.26
CA PRO A 73 -16.68 -8.52 -8.91
C PRO A 73 -15.18 -8.81 -9.10
N ARG A 74 -14.47 -8.00 -9.90
CA ARG A 74 -13.06 -8.22 -10.25
C ARG A 74 -12.15 -8.18 -9.02
N HIS A 75 -12.39 -7.26 -8.10
CA HIS A 75 -11.69 -7.22 -6.80
C HIS A 75 -11.75 -8.57 -6.08
N THR A 76 -12.94 -9.16 -6.00
CA THR A 76 -13.18 -10.43 -5.33
C THR A 76 -12.42 -11.57 -6.02
N GLU A 77 -12.32 -11.55 -7.34
CA GLU A 77 -11.54 -12.52 -8.11
C GLU A 77 -10.04 -12.37 -7.83
N TYR A 78 -9.49 -11.16 -7.93
CA TYR A 78 -8.08 -10.89 -7.66
C TYR A 78 -7.69 -11.25 -6.24
N ARG A 79 -8.52 -10.86 -5.25
CA ARG A 79 -8.31 -11.17 -3.83
C ARG A 79 -8.23 -12.68 -3.58
N ARG A 80 -9.08 -13.47 -4.24
CA ARG A 80 -9.07 -14.94 -4.09
C ARG A 80 -7.75 -15.56 -4.58
N LEU A 81 -7.13 -15.01 -5.62
CA LEU A 81 -5.88 -15.52 -6.17
C LEU A 81 -4.72 -15.38 -5.17
N VAL A 82 -4.64 -14.24 -4.47
CA VAL A 82 -3.55 -13.93 -3.55
C VAL A 82 -3.79 -14.37 -2.10
N ALA A 83 -5.05 -14.60 -1.70
CA ALA A 83 -5.42 -14.87 -0.30
C ALA A 83 -4.70 -16.06 0.34
N ARG A 84 -4.25 -17.06 -0.45
CA ARG A 84 -3.52 -18.24 0.07
C ARG A 84 -2.18 -17.86 0.72
N SER A 85 -1.53 -16.80 0.24
CA SER A 85 -0.28 -16.31 0.83
C SER A 85 -0.50 -15.62 2.18
N PHE A 86 -1.75 -15.25 2.51
CA PHE A 86 -2.12 -14.50 3.72
C PHE A 86 -3.04 -15.30 4.67
N THR A 87 -2.99 -16.63 4.63
CA THR A 87 -3.73 -17.46 5.61
C THR A 87 -3.08 -17.36 7.00
N PRO A 88 -3.81 -17.61 8.11
CA PRO A 88 -3.22 -17.59 9.45
C PRO A 88 -1.97 -18.47 9.59
N ARG A 89 -1.95 -19.63 8.91
CA ARG A 89 -0.78 -20.51 8.88
C ARG A 89 0.39 -19.88 8.13
N SER A 90 0.13 -19.30 6.95
CA SER A 90 1.17 -18.62 6.16
C SER A 90 1.76 -17.43 6.94
N ILE A 91 0.91 -16.66 7.63
CA ILE A 91 1.33 -15.54 8.48
C ILE A 91 2.16 -16.01 9.67
N ALA A 92 1.80 -17.11 10.33
CA ALA A 92 2.59 -17.65 11.44
C ALA A 92 4.00 -18.09 10.99
N THR A 93 4.12 -18.68 9.81
CA THR A 93 5.43 -18.99 9.21
C THR A 93 6.21 -17.72 8.86
N LEU A 94 5.53 -16.73 8.30
CA LEU A 94 6.15 -15.44 7.96
C LEU A 94 6.62 -14.70 9.22
N ASP A 95 5.89 -14.75 10.32
CA ASP A 95 6.25 -14.13 11.60
C ASP A 95 7.59 -14.62 12.13
N THR A 96 7.78 -15.95 12.16
CA THR A 96 9.07 -16.54 12.53
C THR A 96 10.18 -16.03 11.61
N ARG A 97 9.93 -16.01 10.30
CA ARG A 97 10.93 -15.59 9.32
C ARG A 97 11.26 -14.09 9.38
N ILE A 98 10.27 -13.25 9.69
CA ILE A 98 10.48 -11.82 9.96
C ILE A 98 11.39 -11.65 11.18
N GLY A 99 11.22 -12.47 12.21
CA GLY A 99 12.12 -12.50 13.37
C GLY A 99 13.56 -12.83 13.00
N ASP A 100 13.77 -13.86 12.17
CA ASP A 100 15.10 -14.23 11.67
C ASP A 100 15.73 -13.10 10.83
N LEU A 101 14.98 -12.55 9.86
CA LEU A 101 15.44 -11.43 9.02
C LEU A 101 15.78 -10.19 9.85
N THR A 102 15.00 -9.92 10.89
CA THR A 102 15.25 -8.83 11.83
C THR A 102 16.59 -9.03 12.54
N ALA A 103 16.85 -10.23 13.06
CA ALA A 103 18.12 -10.54 13.73
C ALA A 103 19.30 -10.45 12.74
N GLU A 104 19.19 -11.06 11.56
CA GLU A 104 20.20 -11.01 10.50
C GLU A 104 20.57 -9.56 10.15
N LEU A 105 19.56 -8.70 9.92
CA LEU A 105 19.79 -7.29 9.60
C LEU A 105 20.40 -6.51 10.77
N LEU A 106 20.08 -6.83 12.03
CA LEU A 106 20.67 -6.16 13.18
C LEU A 106 22.13 -6.59 13.41
N ASP A 107 22.42 -7.87 13.24
CA ASP A 107 23.77 -8.44 13.37
C ASP A 107 24.72 -7.79 12.33
N ASP A 108 24.25 -7.57 11.10
CA ASP A 108 25.00 -6.89 10.03
C ASP A 108 25.36 -5.42 10.33
N LEU A 109 24.65 -4.80 11.28
CA LEU A 109 24.87 -3.43 11.70
C LEU A 109 25.77 -3.32 12.94
N GLU A 110 25.91 -4.40 13.71
CA GLU A 110 26.63 -4.40 15.00
C GLU A 110 28.08 -3.90 14.88
N SER A 111 28.75 -4.22 13.77
CA SER A 111 30.14 -3.83 13.53
C SER A 111 30.34 -2.43 12.95
N ARG A 112 29.24 -1.73 12.60
CA ARG A 112 29.29 -0.42 11.94
C ARG A 112 29.33 0.71 12.96
N ARG A 113 30.15 1.72 12.71
CA ARG A 113 30.25 2.91 13.58
C ARG A 113 29.13 3.93 13.33
N ASP A 114 28.71 4.05 12.08
CA ASP A 114 27.66 4.96 11.64
C ASP A 114 26.59 4.12 10.94
N VAL A 115 25.34 4.29 11.37
CA VAL A 115 24.17 3.56 10.86
C VAL A 115 23.07 4.56 10.56
N ASP A 116 22.56 4.54 9.33
CA ASP A 116 21.29 5.17 8.99
C ASP A 116 20.19 4.12 9.16
N LEU A 117 19.50 4.16 10.30
CA LEU A 117 18.48 3.16 10.62
C LEU A 117 17.35 3.08 9.56
N ILE A 118 17.11 4.14 8.78
CA ILE A 118 16.13 4.08 7.70
C ILE A 118 16.69 3.28 6.54
N ALA A 119 17.81 3.72 5.98
CA ALA A 119 18.39 3.12 4.78
C ALA A 119 18.95 1.71 5.03
N ASP A 120 19.59 1.52 6.18
CA ASP A 120 20.33 0.30 6.52
C ASP A 120 19.45 -0.77 7.18
N TYR A 121 18.25 -0.44 7.66
CA TYR A 121 17.38 -1.40 8.36
C TYR A 121 15.90 -1.30 7.97
N ALA A 122 15.25 -0.16 8.26
CA ALA A 122 13.79 -0.05 8.16
C ALA A 122 13.27 -0.19 6.72
N ALA A 123 14.04 0.25 5.72
CA ALA A 123 13.73 0.04 4.31
C ALA A 123 14.02 -1.40 3.85
N GLN A 124 15.05 -2.04 4.41
CA GLN A 124 15.51 -3.37 4.00
C GLN A 124 14.53 -4.47 4.44
N LEU A 125 14.03 -4.40 5.67
CA LEU A 125 13.19 -5.47 6.23
C LEU A 125 11.90 -5.69 5.41
N PRO A 126 11.06 -4.68 5.11
CA PRO A 126 9.87 -4.89 4.29
C PRO A 126 10.18 -5.37 2.87
N ALA A 127 11.28 -4.90 2.27
CA ALA A 127 11.71 -5.32 0.93
C ALA A 127 12.11 -6.80 0.89
N ALA A 128 12.85 -7.27 1.90
CA ALA A 128 13.21 -8.67 2.05
C ALA A 128 11.96 -9.55 2.27
N VAL A 129 11.05 -9.12 3.13
CA VAL A 129 9.80 -9.84 3.46
C VAL A 129 8.91 -9.98 2.23
N ILE A 130 8.67 -8.91 1.47
CA ILE A 130 7.83 -9.00 0.27
C ILE A 130 8.48 -9.85 -0.82
N SER A 131 9.81 -9.77 -0.96
CA SER A 131 10.58 -10.62 -1.88
C SER A 131 10.41 -12.10 -1.56
N GLU A 132 10.37 -12.47 -0.28
CA GLU A 132 10.09 -13.84 0.14
C GLU A 132 8.66 -14.29 -0.17
N ILE A 133 7.67 -13.43 0.08
CA ILE A 133 6.26 -13.72 -0.26
C ILE A 133 6.10 -13.93 -1.78
N LEU A 134 6.83 -13.15 -2.59
CA LEU A 134 6.83 -13.26 -4.05
C LEU A 134 7.68 -14.44 -4.57
N GLY A 135 8.43 -15.12 -3.71
CA GLY A 135 9.30 -16.23 -4.09
C GLY A 135 10.55 -15.80 -4.86
N VAL A 136 11.02 -14.57 -4.67
CA VAL A 136 12.23 -14.05 -5.31
C VAL A 136 13.46 -14.78 -4.75
N PRO A 137 14.30 -15.36 -5.63
CA PRO A 137 15.55 -15.99 -5.22
C PRO A 137 16.48 -15.01 -4.48
N PRO A 138 17.20 -15.42 -3.42
CA PRO A 138 18.07 -14.54 -2.64
C PRO A 138 19.05 -13.71 -3.48
N GLU A 139 19.60 -14.29 -4.54
CA GLU A 139 20.55 -13.66 -5.47
C GLU A 139 19.98 -12.46 -6.24
N ASP A 140 18.66 -12.36 -6.39
CA ASP A 140 17.98 -11.29 -7.11
C ASP A 140 17.37 -10.24 -6.17
N ARG A 141 17.34 -10.47 -4.85
CA ARG A 141 16.73 -9.54 -3.88
C ARG A 141 17.42 -8.19 -3.79
N ALA A 142 18.73 -8.13 -4.04
CA ALA A 142 19.50 -6.88 -4.03
C ALA A 142 19.28 -6.00 -5.28
N ARG A 143 18.45 -6.45 -6.24
CA ARG A 143 18.19 -5.77 -7.51
C ARG A 143 16.77 -5.21 -7.64
N ILE A 144 15.95 -5.40 -6.60
CA ILE A 144 14.57 -4.91 -6.48
C ILE A 144 14.58 -3.66 -5.61
#